data_AF-A0A914XRU6-F1
#
_entry.id   AF-A0A914XRU6-F1
#
_cell.length_a   1.000
_cell.length_b   1.000
_cell.length_c   1.000
_cell.angle_alpha   90.00
_cell.angle_beta   90.00
_cell.angle_gamma   90.00
#
_symmetry.space_group_name_H-M   'P 1'
#
loop_
_entity.id
_entity.type
_entity.pdbx_description
1 polymer ?
#
loop_
_entity_poly.entity_id
_entity_poly.type
_entity_poly.pdbx_seq_one_letter_code
_entity_poly.pdbx_strand_id
1 'polypeptide(L)'
;MLAKCTASQWMLIVSPKSLAHQYDVDMVFGRPEAIDDENAKGVKKLTKCNDDFHKEICRHILESLEALEGITPAYDERAIMWTNKPLKQDINLTVPQPDLDEFLQESLKDPEAVLRILISKTKTINLSEFTSVRTNAGEDRTWRTVPEMILSENPITRKENPYVSIGAGQLFETNSNPFDRGLVYRDGNRKGVQIVKDGSNKPHLSLSLDFCRKVFFPNNLKFIDLVRSFMAGGQNYKEAEALFRKIKLCPIYNRSRILTFKKFSDKTFRQLKQNDGRPLEEYYRTTLNCPLQHLDERAANMSNGHGDFPLELLEVLPNQPVPVLRMPETLKEKALELNRLKPHERLSLIQRQFNKLALNNAVTTAFGLKISPRMAECDFQRLPRMKMILHQNTVECNDQGSFKFDRNMYYKASRLFKNCCFCNST
;
A
#
# COMPACT_ATOMS: atom_id res chain seq x y z
N MET A 1 31.20 -29.17 -5.52
CA MET A 1 31.39 -27.86 -4.87
C MET A 1 30.06 -27.12 -4.99
N LEU A 2 29.41 -26.81 -3.86
CA LEU A 2 28.20 -25.99 -3.87
C LEU A 2 28.62 -24.55 -4.20
N ALA A 3 27.87 -23.90 -5.10
CA ALA A 3 28.11 -22.50 -5.40
C ALA A 3 27.33 -21.65 -4.40
N LYS A 4 27.87 -20.48 -4.05
CA LYS A 4 27.20 -19.54 -3.14
C LYS A 4 26.34 -18.56 -3.92
N CYS A 5 25.17 -18.23 -3.39
CA CYS A 5 24.34 -17.13 -3.87
C CYS A 5 23.92 -16.22 -2.71
N THR A 6 23.70 -14.95 -3.02
CA THR A 6 23.16 -13.98 -2.08
C THR A 6 21.64 -13.93 -2.24
N ALA A 7 20.90 -14.12 -1.15
CA ALA A 7 19.47 -13.90 -1.11
C ALA A 7 19.19 -12.48 -0.60
N SER A 8 18.14 -11.82 -1.12
CA SER A 8 17.66 -10.53 -0.61
C SER A 8 16.92 -10.69 0.73
N GLN A 9 17.63 -11.26 1.69
CA GLN A 9 17.14 -11.69 2.99
C GLN A 9 18.14 -11.28 4.08
N TRP A 10 17.64 -10.79 5.20
CA TRP A 10 18.44 -10.45 6.38
C TRP A 10 17.89 -11.16 7.59
N MET A 11 18.76 -11.82 8.35
CA MET A 11 18.37 -12.51 9.57
C MET A 11 17.94 -11.51 10.63
N LEU A 12 16.80 -11.78 11.26
CA LEU A 12 16.33 -11.06 12.44
C LEU A 12 16.81 -11.79 13.68
N ILE A 13 17.55 -11.07 14.52
CA ILE A 13 18.02 -11.50 15.83
C ILE A 13 16.99 -11.02 16.85
N VAL A 14 16.33 -11.95 17.52
CA VAL A 14 15.32 -11.68 18.54
C VAL A 14 15.91 -11.93 19.92
N SER A 15 15.75 -10.96 20.82
CA SER A 15 16.20 -11.10 22.20
C SER A 15 15.32 -12.11 22.97
N PRO A 16 15.88 -12.91 23.90
CA PRO A 16 15.13 -13.96 24.62
C PRO A 16 13.94 -13.47 25.48
N LYS A 17 13.83 -12.17 25.73
CA LYS A 17 12.75 -11.53 26.52
C LYS A 17 12.02 -10.45 25.71
N SER A 18 11.93 -10.63 24.40
CA SER A 18 11.30 -9.70 23.47
C SER A 18 9.78 -9.82 23.58
N LEU A 19 9.19 -9.10 24.53
CA LEU A 19 7.73 -9.06 24.72
C LEU A 19 7.11 -7.99 23.81
N ALA A 20 5.96 -8.32 23.23
CA ALA A 20 5.12 -7.38 22.50
C ALA A 20 3.68 -7.49 23.00
N HIS A 21 3.08 -6.35 23.34
CA HIS A 21 1.73 -6.25 23.87
C HIS A 21 0.81 -5.67 22.81
N GLN A 22 -0.23 -6.42 22.43
CA GLN A 22 -1.21 -5.98 21.43
C GLN A 22 -2.32 -5.20 22.10
N TYR A 23 -2.75 -4.15 21.43
CA TYR A 23 -3.90 -3.34 21.76
C TYR A 23 -4.77 -3.16 20.52
N ASP A 24 -6.07 -3.24 20.73
CA ASP A 24 -7.04 -2.78 19.75
C ASP A 24 -7.25 -1.28 19.96
N VAL A 25 -7.15 -0.52 18.87
CA VAL A 25 -7.34 0.93 18.84
C VAL A 25 -8.64 1.22 18.12
N ASP A 26 -9.62 1.73 18.85
CA ASP A 26 -10.84 2.26 18.27
C ASP A 26 -10.85 3.79 18.34
N MET A 27 -11.29 4.39 17.25
CA MET A 27 -11.41 5.83 17.11
C MET A 27 -12.79 6.15 16.56
N VAL A 28 -13.57 6.83 17.37
CA VAL A 28 -14.94 7.20 17.06
C VAL A 28 -15.06 8.71 17.17
N PHE A 29 -15.70 9.31 16.18
CA PHE A 29 -16.02 10.72 16.19
C PHE A 29 -17.52 10.91 16.18
N GLY A 30 -18.04 11.78 17.04
CA GLY A 30 -19.46 12.09 17.11
C GLY A 30 -19.78 13.03 18.25
N ARG A 31 -21.07 13.37 18.41
CA ARG A 31 -21.54 14.08 19.60
C ARG A 31 -21.43 13.18 20.83
N PRO A 32 -21.11 13.73 22.02
CA PRO A 32 -20.96 12.96 23.26
C PRO A 32 -22.14 12.01 23.52
N GLU A 33 -23.36 12.48 23.29
CA GLU A 33 -24.62 11.76 23.54
C GLU A 33 -24.82 10.55 22.62
N ALA A 34 -24.19 10.56 21.45
CA ALA A 34 -24.34 9.52 20.43
C ALA A 34 -23.13 8.57 20.38
N ILE A 35 -22.01 8.93 21.00
CA ILE A 35 -20.72 8.24 20.78
C ILE A 35 -20.66 6.83 21.40
N ASP A 36 -21.55 6.53 22.33
CA ASP A 36 -21.71 5.20 22.93
C ASP A 36 -22.57 4.25 22.08
N ASP A 37 -23.30 4.77 21.08
CA ASP A 37 -24.02 3.98 20.08
C ASP A 37 -23.34 4.12 18.72
N GLU A 38 -22.51 3.14 18.38
CA GLU A 38 -21.77 3.12 17.11
C GLU A 38 -22.66 3.20 15.85
N ASN A 39 -23.96 2.89 15.97
CA ASN A 39 -24.91 2.96 14.87
C ASN A 39 -25.72 4.27 14.86
N ALA A 40 -25.52 5.15 15.85
CA ALA A 40 -26.22 6.40 15.93
C ALA A 40 -25.89 7.32 14.74
N LYS A 41 -26.92 7.98 14.23
CA LYS A 41 -26.81 8.89 13.09
C LYS A 41 -25.88 10.06 13.43
N GLY A 42 -24.77 10.18 12.72
CA GLY A 42 -23.78 11.25 12.93
C GLY A 42 -22.47 10.76 13.54
N VAL A 43 -22.43 9.52 14.04
CA VAL A 43 -21.20 8.86 14.49
C VAL A 43 -20.40 8.36 13.28
N LYS A 44 -19.10 8.67 13.26
CA LYS A 44 -18.15 8.21 12.24
C LYS A 44 -17.05 7.40 12.89
N LYS A 45 -17.01 6.11 12.57
CA LYS A 45 -15.90 5.23 12.95
C LYS A 45 -14.71 5.50 12.04
N LEU A 46 -13.59 5.94 12.62
CA LEU A 46 -12.39 6.34 11.88
C LEU A 46 -11.49 5.14 11.56
N THR A 47 -11.70 3.98 12.18
CA THR A 47 -10.90 2.74 11.99
C THR A 47 -10.91 2.16 10.56
N LYS A 48 -11.70 2.72 9.63
CA LYS A 48 -11.77 2.30 8.21
C LYS A 48 -11.44 3.42 7.22
N CYS A 49 -11.10 4.61 7.70
CA CYS A 49 -10.82 5.76 6.85
C CYS A 49 -9.31 5.95 6.69
N ASN A 50 -8.80 5.58 5.51
CA ASN A 50 -7.40 5.80 5.11
C ASN A 50 -7.22 7.25 4.63
N ASP A 51 -7.59 8.20 5.49
CA ASP A 51 -7.61 9.62 5.22
C ASP A 51 -6.48 10.29 6.01
N ASP A 52 -5.89 11.37 5.49
CA ASP A 52 -4.78 12.09 6.17
C ASP A 52 -5.19 12.55 7.59
N PHE A 53 -6.48 12.81 7.79
CA PHE A 53 -7.10 13.05 9.10
C PHE A 53 -6.88 11.91 10.12
N HIS A 54 -7.03 10.65 9.70
CA HIS A 54 -6.78 9.50 10.57
C HIS A 54 -5.30 9.39 10.92
N LYS A 55 -4.43 9.55 9.93
CA LYS A 55 -2.97 9.45 10.11
C LYS A 55 -2.43 10.52 11.06
N GLU A 56 -2.97 11.73 10.98
CA GLU A 56 -2.58 12.81 11.88
C GLU A 56 -2.96 12.49 13.32
N ILE A 57 -4.21 12.06 13.56
CA ILE A 57 -4.66 11.59 14.87
C ILE A 57 -3.78 10.43 15.37
N CYS A 58 -3.47 9.46 14.49
CA CYS A 58 -2.58 8.36 14.82
C CYS A 58 -1.20 8.87 15.27
N ARG A 59 -0.61 9.84 14.55
CA ARG A 59 0.67 10.45 14.90
C ARG A 59 0.64 11.08 16.29
N HIS A 60 -0.39 11.87 16.60
CA HIS A 60 -0.53 12.49 17.93
C HIS A 60 -0.69 11.47 19.05
N ILE A 61 -1.45 10.38 18.81
CA ILE A 61 -1.56 9.27 19.76
C ILE A 61 -0.18 8.64 20.00
N LEU A 62 0.56 8.33 18.93
CA LEU A 62 1.89 7.72 19.04
C LEU A 62 2.87 8.61 19.80
N GLU A 63 2.93 9.91 19.48
CA GLU A 63 3.79 10.88 20.18
C GLU A 63 3.43 10.99 21.67
N SER A 64 2.14 11.00 21.99
CA SER A 64 1.65 11.03 23.37
C SER A 64 2.01 9.75 24.14
N LEU A 65 1.99 8.59 23.46
CA LEU A 65 2.38 7.31 24.05
C LEU A 65 3.89 7.18 24.20
N GLU A 66 4.69 7.68 23.25
CA GLU A 66 6.15 7.73 23.34
C GLU A 66 6.61 8.65 24.48
N ALA A 67 5.84 9.68 24.81
CA ALA A 67 6.07 10.52 25.99
C ALA A 67 5.92 9.75 27.31
N LEU A 68 5.24 8.59 27.32
CA LEU A 68 5.19 7.70 28.48
C LEU A 68 6.51 6.94 28.61
N GLU A 69 7.12 7.03 29.79
CA GLU A 69 8.49 6.56 30.03
C GLU A 69 8.74 5.11 29.57
N GLY A 70 9.50 4.97 28.49
CA GLY A 70 9.99 3.70 27.96
C GLY A 70 8.97 2.85 27.21
N ILE A 71 7.82 3.43 26.81
CA ILE A 71 6.88 2.82 25.87
C ILE A 71 7.26 3.22 24.44
N THR A 72 7.28 2.24 23.55
CA THR A 72 7.52 2.41 22.13
C THR A 72 6.39 1.70 21.39
N PRO A 73 5.51 2.44 20.70
CA PRO A 73 4.42 1.86 19.93
C PRO A 73 4.87 1.45 18.52
N ALA A 74 4.15 0.48 17.94
CA ALA A 74 4.16 0.16 16.53
C ALA A 74 2.71 -0.04 16.06
N TYR A 75 2.23 0.77 15.13
CA TYR A 75 0.80 0.88 14.84
C TYR A 75 0.51 0.71 13.35
N ASP A 76 -0.53 -0.06 13.02
CA ASP A 76 -0.92 -0.30 11.63
C ASP A 76 -1.68 0.86 10.98
N GLU A 77 -1.81 1.99 11.69
CA GLU A 77 -2.60 3.16 11.31
C GLU A 77 -4.06 2.82 10.98
N ARG A 78 -4.62 1.80 11.66
CA ARG A 78 -6.02 1.38 11.44
C ARG A 78 -6.72 0.98 12.72
N ALA A 79 -6.21 -0.06 13.39
CA ALA A 79 -6.92 -0.71 14.48
C ALA A 79 -6.03 -1.52 15.43
N ILE A 80 -4.80 -1.87 15.05
CA ILE A 80 -3.95 -2.75 15.85
C ILE A 80 -2.64 -2.05 16.17
N MET A 81 -2.40 -1.82 17.46
CA MET A 81 -1.15 -1.28 17.97
C MET A 81 -0.41 -2.32 18.80
N TRP A 82 0.92 -2.30 18.72
CA TRP A 82 1.82 -3.08 19.54
C TRP A 82 2.69 -2.17 20.38
N THR A 83 3.00 -2.55 21.61
CA THR A 83 3.99 -1.84 22.43
C THR A 83 5.02 -2.82 23.00
N ASN A 84 6.23 -2.32 23.25
CA ASN A 84 7.32 -3.08 23.87
C ASN A 84 7.13 -3.30 25.40
N LYS A 85 6.33 -2.45 26.04
CA LYS A 85 5.98 -2.52 27.47
C LYS A 85 4.47 -2.38 27.65
N PRO A 86 3.87 -3.00 28.67
CA PRO A 86 2.44 -2.89 28.87
C PRO A 86 2.07 -1.47 29.29
N LEU A 87 0.97 -0.95 28.72
CA LEU A 87 0.28 0.22 29.25
C LEU A 87 -0.18 -0.06 30.69
N LYS A 88 -0.12 0.94 31.56
CA LYS A 88 -0.52 0.82 32.98
C LYS A 88 -2.02 0.49 33.13
N GLN A 89 -2.83 0.99 32.20
CA GLN A 89 -4.27 0.78 32.12
C GLN A 89 -4.70 0.94 30.66
N ASP A 90 -5.89 0.45 30.34
CA ASP A 90 -6.53 0.77 29.07
C ASP A 90 -6.77 2.28 28.97
N ILE A 91 -6.63 2.82 27.77
CA ILE A 91 -6.74 4.26 27.52
C ILE A 91 -8.11 4.53 26.94
N ASN A 92 -8.88 5.41 27.56
CA ASN A 92 -10.14 5.93 27.04
C ASN A 92 -10.05 7.46 27.11
N LEU A 93 -9.68 8.06 25.99
CA LEU A 93 -9.51 9.51 25.85
C LEU A 93 -10.69 10.08 25.08
N THR A 94 -11.26 11.16 25.60
CA THR A 94 -12.24 11.97 24.88
C THR A 94 -11.62 13.35 24.69
N VAL A 95 -11.40 13.74 23.44
CA VAL A 95 -10.81 15.02 23.07
C VAL A 95 -11.91 15.91 22.47
N PRO A 96 -12.25 17.03 23.13
CA PRO A 96 -13.16 18.03 22.57
C PRO A 96 -12.64 18.60 21.25
N GLN A 97 -13.54 18.93 20.32
CA GLN A 97 -13.14 19.52 19.03
C GLN A 97 -12.22 20.76 19.16
N PRO A 98 -12.44 21.70 20.11
CA PRO A 98 -11.56 22.86 20.29
C PRO A 98 -10.10 22.52 20.67
N ASP A 99 -9.87 21.32 21.22
CA ASP A 99 -8.54 20.88 21.65
C ASP A 99 -7.79 20.10 20.56
N LEU A 100 -8.45 19.87 19.40
CA LEU A 100 -7.82 19.26 18.24
C LEU A 100 -7.04 20.31 17.43
N ASP A 101 -6.06 19.90 16.63
CA ASP A 101 -5.36 20.82 15.73
C ASP A 101 -6.29 21.54 14.75
N GLU A 102 -5.92 22.74 14.29
CA GLU A 102 -6.74 23.59 13.40
C GLU A 102 -7.23 22.83 12.15
N PHE A 103 -6.38 22.00 11.55
CA PHE A 103 -6.75 21.11 10.44
C PHE A 103 -7.84 20.10 10.83
N LEU A 104 -7.74 19.52 12.03
CA LEU A 104 -8.74 18.60 12.57
C LEU A 104 -10.02 19.36 12.92
N GLN A 105 -9.94 20.58 13.47
CA GLN A 105 -11.08 21.44 13.75
C GLN A 105 -11.84 21.82 12.48
N GLU A 106 -11.15 22.28 11.44
CA GLU A 106 -11.73 22.58 10.12
C GLU A 106 -12.38 21.36 9.47
N SER A 107 -11.88 20.17 9.83
CA SER A 107 -12.45 18.91 9.38
C SER A 107 -13.76 18.52 10.05
N LEU A 108 -14.04 19.13 11.19
CA LEU A 108 -15.11 18.79 12.07
C LEU A 108 -16.03 20.00 12.20
N LYS A 109 -17.00 20.10 11.27
CA LYS A 109 -17.98 21.20 11.19
C LYS A 109 -18.99 21.25 12.35
N ASP A 110 -18.83 20.41 13.37
CA ASP A 110 -19.68 20.35 14.56
C ASP A 110 -18.83 20.68 15.79
N PRO A 111 -18.96 21.88 16.38
CA PRO A 111 -18.13 22.33 17.50
C PRO A 111 -18.43 21.57 18.80
N GLU A 112 -19.56 20.88 18.89
CA GLU A 112 -19.94 20.05 20.05
C GLU A 112 -19.43 18.61 19.94
N ALA A 113 -18.85 18.23 18.81
CA ALA A 113 -18.39 16.88 18.60
C ALA A 113 -17.08 16.59 19.35
N VAL A 114 -16.87 15.33 19.69
CA VAL A 114 -15.69 14.85 20.39
C VAL A 114 -15.06 13.68 19.63
N LEU A 115 -13.74 13.58 19.73
CA LEU A 115 -12.98 12.42 19.30
C LEU A 115 -12.77 11.50 20.50
N ARG A 116 -13.31 10.29 20.44
CA ARG A 116 -13.04 9.24 21.43
C ARG A 116 -12.02 8.25 20.90
N ILE A 117 -10.98 8.00 21.67
CA ILE A 117 -9.91 7.05 21.40
C ILE A 117 -9.93 6.00 22.51
N LEU A 118 -10.19 4.75 22.14
CA LEU A 118 -10.15 3.60 23.03
C LEU A 118 -8.97 2.71 22.65
N ILE A 119 -8.07 2.44 23.60
CA ILE A 119 -6.94 1.53 23.43
C ILE A 119 -7.05 0.46 24.49
N SER A 120 -7.43 -0.75 24.07
CA SER A 120 -7.72 -1.87 24.98
C SER A 120 -6.75 -3.02 24.74
N LYS A 121 -6.13 -3.52 25.82
CA LYS A 121 -5.18 -4.63 25.69
C LYS A 121 -5.89 -5.91 25.26
N THR A 122 -5.37 -6.56 24.21
CA THR A 122 -5.95 -7.82 23.72
C THR A 122 -5.07 -9.03 23.98
N LYS A 123 -3.76 -8.95 23.72
CA LYS A 123 -2.85 -10.07 23.96
C LYS A 123 -1.42 -9.64 24.28
N THR A 124 -0.60 -10.59 24.70
CA THR A 124 0.84 -10.42 24.87
C THR A 124 1.54 -11.63 24.28
N ILE A 125 2.61 -11.40 23.51
CA ILE A 125 3.42 -12.44 22.89
C ILE A 125 4.88 -12.24 23.25
N ASN A 126 5.63 -13.33 23.32
CA ASN A 126 7.08 -13.30 23.41
C ASN A 126 7.66 -13.63 22.03
N LEU A 127 8.15 -12.63 21.29
CA LEU A 127 8.68 -12.76 19.93
C LEU A 127 9.75 -13.84 19.81
N SER A 128 10.45 -14.22 20.89
CA SER A 128 11.44 -15.30 20.89
C SER A 128 10.85 -16.72 20.77
N GLU A 129 9.57 -16.89 21.05
CA GLU A 129 8.85 -18.18 20.99
C GLU A 129 8.49 -18.60 19.56
N PHE A 130 8.83 -17.80 18.54
CA PHE A 130 8.65 -18.14 17.13
C PHE A 130 9.27 -19.50 16.75
N THR A 131 10.29 -19.94 17.50
CA THR A 131 10.97 -21.24 17.28
C THR A 131 10.08 -22.45 17.54
N SER A 132 9.03 -22.29 18.35
CA SER A 132 8.05 -23.32 18.68
C SER A 132 6.92 -23.44 17.64
N VAL A 133 6.85 -22.50 16.70
CA VAL A 133 5.77 -22.38 15.72
C VAL A 133 5.96 -23.39 14.59
N ARG A 134 4.92 -24.19 14.32
CA ARG A 134 4.92 -25.12 13.17
C ARG A 134 4.80 -24.32 11.86
N THR A 135 5.75 -24.51 10.95
CA THR A 135 5.84 -23.85 9.63
C THR A 135 4.77 -24.30 8.61
N ASN A 136 3.62 -24.83 9.05
CA ASN A 136 2.58 -25.40 8.19
C ASN A 136 1.47 -24.38 7.89
N ALA A 137 0.62 -24.66 6.88
CA ALA A 137 -0.41 -23.77 6.33
C ALA A 137 -1.52 -23.25 7.30
N GLY A 138 -1.45 -23.55 8.60
CA GLY A 138 -2.29 -23.01 9.67
C GLY A 138 -1.56 -22.09 10.65
N GLU A 139 -0.40 -21.55 10.27
CA GLU A 139 0.46 -20.71 11.12
C GLU A 139 -0.23 -19.43 11.59
N ASP A 140 -0.09 -19.12 12.88
CA ASP A 140 -0.42 -17.80 13.42
C ASP A 140 0.50 -16.76 12.77
N ARG A 141 -0.07 -15.95 11.87
CA ARG A 141 0.65 -14.90 11.13
C ARG A 141 1.22 -13.83 12.04
N THR A 142 0.80 -13.76 13.31
CA THR A 142 1.29 -12.79 14.30
C THR A 142 2.83 -12.74 14.34
N TRP A 143 3.51 -13.90 14.31
CA TRP A 143 4.98 -13.96 14.37
C TRP A 143 5.70 -13.32 13.19
N ARG A 144 4.99 -13.10 12.08
CA ARG A 144 5.49 -12.41 10.88
C ARG A 144 5.00 -10.96 10.86
N THR A 145 3.71 -10.76 11.11
CA THR A 145 3.08 -9.44 11.06
C THR A 145 3.65 -8.48 12.09
N VAL A 146 3.92 -8.93 13.31
CA VAL A 146 4.40 -8.03 14.39
C VAL A 146 5.80 -7.49 14.09
N PRO A 147 6.82 -8.32 13.82
CA PRO A 147 8.11 -7.80 13.40
C PRO A 147 8.01 -6.96 12.12
N GLU A 148 7.15 -7.35 11.18
CA GLU A 148 6.94 -6.55 9.96
C GLU A 148 6.42 -5.15 10.29
N MET A 149 5.43 -4.99 11.17
CA MET A 149 4.92 -3.69 11.61
C MET A 149 6.01 -2.87 12.31
N ILE A 150 6.74 -3.46 13.26
CA ILE A 150 7.84 -2.79 13.98
C ILE A 150 8.89 -2.24 13.00
N LEU A 151 9.19 -2.99 11.92
CA LEU A 151 10.13 -2.57 10.88
C LEU A 151 9.58 -1.45 9.97
N SER A 152 8.26 -1.20 9.97
CA SER A 152 7.64 -0.08 9.24
C SER A 152 7.73 1.25 9.98
N GLU A 153 7.72 1.25 11.31
CA GLU A 153 7.49 2.45 12.12
C GLU A 153 8.46 3.57 11.79
N ASN A 154 9.76 3.33 12.02
CA ASN A 154 10.78 4.35 11.85
C ASN A 154 10.85 4.94 10.41
N PRO A 155 10.74 4.15 9.33
CA PRO A 155 10.60 4.72 7.97
C PRO A 155 9.42 5.68 7.77
N ILE A 156 8.32 5.49 8.50
CA ILE A 156 7.09 6.25 8.35
C ILE A 156 7.06 7.46 9.29
N THR A 157 7.45 7.29 10.55
CA THR A 157 7.26 8.28 11.64
C THR A 157 8.44 9.23 11.85
N ARG A 158 9.55 9.06 11.11
CA ARG A 158 10.65 10.03 11.12
C ARG A 158 10.14 11.40 10.73
N LYS A 159 10.66 12.47 11.35
CA LYS A 159 10.26 13.88 11.11
C LYS A 159 10.17 14.29 9.64
N GLU A 160 10.96 13.69 8.75
CA GLU A 160 10.95 13.98 7.31
C GLU A 160 9.87 13.21 6.52
N ASN A 161 9.12 12.32 7.18
CA ASN A 161 8.17 11.34 6.62
C ASN A 161 8.63 10.81 5.25
N PRO A 162 9.82 10.16 5.19
CA PRO A 162 10.43 9.83 3.90
C PRO A 162 9.67 8.73 3.15
N TYR A 163 8.81 7.96 3.81
CA TYR A 163 8.07 6.86 3.21
C TYR A 163 6.57 6.90 3.49
N VAL A 164 5.82 6.38 2.54
CA VAL A 164 4.39 6.08 2.63
C VAL A 164 4.23 4.57 2.67
N SER A 165 3.42 4.09 3.61
CA SER A 165 3.04 2.69 3.70
C SER A 165 1.83 2.37 2.81
N ILE A 166 1.85 1.19 2.19
CA ILE A 166 0.66 0.58 1.58
C ILE A 166 0.48 -0.79 2.23
N GLY A 167 -0.28 -0.80 3.33
CA GLY A 167 -0.33 -1.94 4.24
C GLY A 167 1.01 -2.16 4.95
N ALA A 168 1.14 -3.28 5.67
CA ALA A 168 2.34 -3.56 6.45
C ALA A 168 3.58 -3.90 5.60
N GLY A 169 3.41 -4.35 4.35
CA GLY A 169 4.48 -4.94 3.55
C GLY A 169 5.02 -4.10 2.40
N GLN A 170 4.58 -2.85 2.22
CA GLN A 170 5.08 -1.99 1.14
C GLN A 170 5.38 -0.59 1.64
N LEU A 171 6.59 -0.10 1.34
CA LEU A 171 7.05 1.24 1.68
C LEU A 171 7.52 1.93 0.40
N PHE A 172 7.02 3.15 0.13
CA PHE A 172 7.39 3.94 -1.04
C PHE A 172 7.92 5.30 -0.63
N GLU A 173 9.01 5.76 -1.21
CA GLU A 173 9.55 7.10 -0.95
C GLU A 173 8.49 8.16 -1.26
N THR A 174 8.38 9.22 -0.45
CA THR A 174 7.46 10.35 -0.71
C THR A 174 7.86 11.13 -1.95
N ASN A 175 9.15 11.18 -2.25
CA ASN A 175 9.70 11.76 -3.46
C ASN A 175 9.13 11.06 -4.70
N SER A 176 8.52 11.87 -5.58
CA SER A 176 7.83 11.40 -6.77
C SER A 176 8.61 11.78 -8.01
N ASN A 177 8.74 10.83 -8.93
CA ASN A 177 9.37 11.05 -10.24
C ASN A 177 8.29 11.13 -11.32
N PRO A 178 8.44 12.02 -12.33
CA PRO A 178 7.53 12.06 -13.47
C PRO A 178 7.40 10.68 -14.13
N PHE A 179 6.17 10.26 -14.43
CA PHE A 179 5.91 9.07 -15.22
C PHE A 179 5.33 9.47 -16.58
N ASP A 180 4.03 9.22 -16.80
CA ASP A 180 3.34 9.47 -18.05
C ASP A 180 1.93 9.96 -17.77
N ARG A 181 1.36 10.75 -18.69
CA ARG A 181 -0.02 11.25 -18.63
C ARG A 181 -0.38 11.94 -17.31
N GLY A 182 0.55 12.72 -16.76
CA GLY A 182 0.39 13.43 -15.48
C GLY A 182 0.49 12.54 -14.24
N LEU A 183 0.74 11.24 -14.39
CA LEU A 183 1.03 10.34 -13.29
C LEU A 183 2.50 10.43 -12.87
N VAL A 184 2.77 9.96 -11.66
CA VAL A 184 4.13 9.89 -11.10
C VAL A 184 4.45 8.47 -10.67
N TYR A 185 5.72 8.12 -10.57
CA TYR A 185 6.15 6.87 -9.95
C TYR A 185 7.03 7.14 -8.73
N ARG A 186 7.00 6.20 -7.80
CA ARG A 186 7.83 6.22 -6.59
C ARG A 186 8.65 4.94 -6.51
N ASP A 187 9.91 5.12 -6.13
CA ASP A 187 10.78 4.02 -5.74
C ASP A 187 10.34 3.54 -4.35
N GLY A 188 10.45 2.23 -4.11
CA GLY A 188 10.04 1.65 -2.85
C GLY A 188 10.48 0.20 -2.72
N ASN A 189 9.99 -0.44 -1.67
CA ASN A 189 10.32 -1.81 -1.35
C ASN A 189 9.08 -2.57 -0.93
N ARG A 190 9.03 -3.84 -1.34
CA ARG A 190 8.19 -4.85 -0.72
C ARG A 190 9.01 -5.49 0.38
N LYS A 191 8.45 -5.52 1.58
CA LYS A 191 9.02 -6.21 2.71
C LYS A 191 8.11 -7.35 3.12
N GLY A 192 8.72 -8.35 3.74
CA GLY A 192 8.00 -9.45 4.36
C GLY A 192 8.89 -10.12 5.38
N VAL A 193 8.30 -10.50 6.51
CA VAL A 193 8.98 -11.32 7.51
C VAL A 193 8.52 -12.75 7.36
N GLN A 194 9.48 -13.67 7.39
CA GLN A 194 9.25 -15.10 7.23
C GLN A 194 10.09 -15.90 8.21
N ILE A 195 9.61 -17.08 8.58
CA ILE A 195 10.39 -18.06 9.32
C ILE A 195 11.13 -18.94 8.32
N VAL A 196 12.45 -18.89 8.34
CA VAL A 196 13.34 -19.72 7.52
C VAL A 196 14.08 -20.71 8.40
N LYS A 197 14.60 -21.79 7.83
CA LYS A 197 15.44 -22.74 8.56
C LYS A 197 16.86 -22.67 8.04
N ASP A 198 17.82 -22.72 8.96
CA ASP A 198 19.24 -22.83 8.59
C ASP A 198 19.63 -24.28 8.23
N GLY A 199 20.92 -24.49 7.92
CA GLY A 199 21.45 -25.83 7.61
C GLY A 199 21.34 -26.84 8.76
N SER A 200 21.11 -26.38 9.99
CA SER A 200 20.83 -27.23 11.16
C SER A 200 19.34 -27.46 11.40
N ASN A 201 18.49 -27.04 10.46
CA ASN A 201 17.02 -27.09 10.54
C ASN A 201 16.46 -26.25 11.70
N LYS A 202 17.25 -25.32 12.26
CA LYS A 202 16.81 -24.41 13.31
C LYS A 202 16.02 -23.26 12.68
N PRO A 203 14.83 -22.92 13.20
CA PRO A 203 14.04 -21.81 12.70
C PRO A 203 14.67 -20.46 13.08
N HIS A 204 14.58 -19.51 12.16
CA HIS A 204 14.99 -18.12 12.31
C HIS A 204 13.99 -17.20 11.64
N LEU A 205 13.78 -16.01 12.20
CA LEU A 205 13.08 -14.95 11.49
C LEU A 205 14.00 -14.30 10.47
N SER A 206 13.48 -14.02 9.29
CA SER A 206 14.20 -13.38 8.19
C SER A 206 13.33 -12.31 7.56
N LEU A 207 13.91 -11.14 7.37
CA LEU A 207 13.35 -10.04 6.60
C LEU A 207 13.73 -10.24 5.13
N SER A 208 12.74 -10.45 4.28
CA SER A 208 12.90 -10.33 2.84
C SER A 208 12.59 -8.90 2.41
N LEU A 209 13.48 -8.32 1.60
CA LEU A 209 13.22 -7.06 0.90
C LEU A 209 13.35 -7.26 -0.60
N ASP A 210 12.51 -6.56 -1.34
CA ASP A 210 12.57 -6.51 -2.79
C ASP A 210 12.26 -5.10 -3.30
N PHE A 211 13.07 -4.62 -4.23
CA PHE A 211 12.90 -3.30 -4.80
C PHE A 211 11.72 -3.30 -5.77
N CYS A 212 10.90 -2.25 -5.73
CA CYS A 212 9.81 -2.07 -6.67
C CYS A 212 9.54 -0.60 -6.95
N ARG A 213 9.04 -0.31 -8.15
CA ARG A 213 8.49 0.99 -8.53
C ARG A 213 7.00 0.87 -8.69
N LYS A 214 6.26 1.84 -8.16
CA LYS A 214 4.81 1.87 -8.26
C LYS A 214 4.35 3.24 -8.72
N VAL A 215 3.31 3.25 -9.55
CA VAL A 215 2.70 4.45 -10.08
C VAL A 215 1.66 4.98 -9.08
N PHE A 216 1.66 6.28 -8.90
CA PHE A 216 0.77 7.02 -8.01
C PHE A 216 0.09 8.15 -8.77
N PHE A 217 -1.06 8.57 -8.27
CA PHE A 217 -1.59 9.87 -8.64
C PHE A 217 -0.71 10.96 -8.00
N PRO A 218 -0.49 12.09 -8.69
CA PRO A 218 0.30 13.19 -8.15
C PRO A 218 -0.37 13.77 -6.89
N ASN A 219 0.44 14.11 -5.91
CA ASN A 219 -0.04 14.75 -4.68
C ASN A 219 -0.53 16.17 -4.98
N ASN A 220 -1.68 16.55 -4.42
CA ASN A 220 -2.17 17.93 -4.36
C ASN A 220 -2.32 18.60 -5.74
N LEU A 221 -2.49 17.80 -6.80
CA LEU A 221 -2.75 18.31 -8.15
C LEU A 221 -4.26 18.53 -8.32
N LYS A 222 -4.65 19.62 -8.98
CA LYS A 222 -6.06 19.80 -9.37
C LYS A 222 -6.49 18.68 -10.30
N PHE A 223 -7.68 18.15 -10.07
CA PHE A 223 -8.18 16.99 -10.80
C PHE A 223 -8.37 17.32 -12.30
N ILE A 224 -8.73 18.55 -12.63
CA ILE A 224 -8.81 19.01 -14.03
C ILE A 224 -7.48 18.86 -14.79
N ASP A 225 -6.35 19.19 -14.16
CA ASP A 225 -5.03 19.14 -14.82
C ASP A 225 -4.59 17.70 -15.05
N LEU A 226 -4.90 16.81 -14.09
CA LEU A 226 -4.68 15.38 -14.24
C LEU A 226 -5.54 14.79 -15.38
N VAL A 227 -6.82 15.15 -15.44
CA VAL A 227 -7.72 14.71 -16.50
C VAL A 227 -7.22 15.19 -17.86
N ARG A 228 -6.85 16.47 -17.99
CA ARG A 228 -6.31 17.04 -19.24
C ARG A 228 -5.02 16.36 -19.67
N SER A 229 -4.09 16.13 -18.73
CA SER A 229 -2.84 15.40 -19.01
C SER A 229 -3.09 13.99 -19.52
N PHE A 230 -4.13 13.33 -19.01
CA PHE A 230 -4.52 12.00 -19.46
C PHE A 230 -5.18 12.01 -20.84
N MET A 231 -6.11 12.94 -21.06
CA MET A 231 -6.83 13.10 -22.34
C MET A 231 -5.90 13.53 -23.48
N ALA A 232 -4.88 14.36 -23.20
CA ALA A 232 -3.85 14.75 -24.16
C ALA A 232 -3.05 13.55 -24.71
N GLY A 233 -3.04 12.43 -23.99
CA GLY A 233 -2.47 11.16 -24.45
C GLY A 233 -3.33 10.40 -25.48
N GLY A 234 -4.35 11.04 -26.06
CA GLY A 234 -5.26 10.45 -27.06
C GLY A 234 -6.28 9.47 -26.48
N GLN A 235 -6.56 9.56 -25.18
CA GLN A 235 -7.50 8.68 -24.49
C GLN A 235 -8.91 9.26 -24.48
N ASN A 236 -9.91 8.41 -24.29
CA ASN A 236 -11.29 8.84 -24.16
C ASN A 236 -11.77 8.87 -22.70
N TYR A 237 -12.93 9.49 -22.47
CA TYR A 237 -13.51 9.59 -21.13
C TYR A 237 -13.80 8.23 -20.49
N LYS A 238 -14.12 7.16 -21.23
CA LYS A 238 -14.34 5.83 -20.64
C LYS A 238 -13.04 5.25 -20.06
N GLU A 239 -11.92 5.46 -20.74
CA GLU A 239 -10.60 5.06 -20.24
C GLU A 239 -10.19 5.89 -19.02
N ALA A 240 -10.47 7.21 -19.05
CA ALA A 240 -10.25 8.08 -17.91
C ALA A 240 -11.11 7.66 -16.71
N GLU A 241 -12.38 7.33 -16.91
CA GLU A 241 -13.24 6.79 -15.86
C GLU A 241 -12.68 5.50 -15.27
N ALA A 242 -12.22 4.58 -16.11
CA ALA A 242 -11.64 3.33 -15.64
C ALA A 242 -10.41 3.57 -14.75
N LEU A 243 -9.52 4.48 -15.17
CA LEU A 243 -8.32 4.84 -14.41
C LEU A 243 -8.65 5.54 -13.08
N PHE A 244 -9.48 6.59 -13.13
CA PHE A 244 -9.77 7.45 -11.98
C PHE A 244 -10.86 6.89 -11.07
N ARG A 245 -11.57 5.82 -11.46
CA ARG A 245 -12.61 5.21 -10.62
C ARG A 245 -12.11 4.97 -9.20
N LYS A 246 -12.85 5.42 -8.20
CA LYS A 246 -12.52 5.35 -6.76
C LYS A 246 -11.31 6.19 -6.33
N ILE A 247 -10.79 7.10 -7.16
CA ILE A 247 -9.84 8.11 -6.68
C ILE A 247 -10.52 8.95 -5.60
N LYS A 248 -9.77 9.28 -4.55
CA LYS A 248 -10.18 10.17 -3.47
C LYS A 248 -9.78 11.59 -3.81
N LEU A 249 -10.73 12.51 -3.70
CA LEU A 249 -10.57 13.91 -4.04
C LEU A 249 -11.10 14.74 -2.87
N CYS A 250 -10.63 15.98 -2.72
CA CYS A 250 -11.24 16.95 -1.83
C CYS A 250 -11.58 18.24 -2.58
N PRO A 251 -12.69 18.92 -2.24
CA PRO A 251 -12.94 20.26 -2.75
C PRO A 251 -11.92 21.26 -2.21
N ILE A 252 -11.40 22.13 -3.07
CA ILE A 252 -10.41 23.15 -2.66
C ILE A 252 -10.95 24.13 -1.60
N TYR A 253 -12.26 24.37 -1.60
CA TYR A 253 -12.96 25.24 -0.64
C TYR A 253 -13.36 24.52 0.65
N ASN A 254 -13.14 23.21 0.74
CA ASN A 254 -13.50 22.40 1.90
C ASN A 254 -12.68 21.10 1.93
N ARG A 255 -11.39 21.23 2.25
CA ARG A 255 -10.38 20.18 2.15
C ARG A 255 -10.66 18.95 3.01
N SER A 256 -11.44 19.12 4.07
CA SER A 256 -11.87 18.03 4.93
C SER A 256 -12.94 17.13 4.33
N ARG A 257 -13.64 17.59 3.29
CA ARG A 257 -14.64 16.78 2.62
C ARG A 257 -13.97 15.84 1.62
N ILE A 258 -13.92 14.57 1.98
CA ILE A 258 -13.36 13.54 1.10
C ILE A 258 -14.45 12.97 0.21
N LEU A 259 -14.24 13.11 -1.08
CA LEU A 259 -15.11 12.65 -2.15
C LEU A 259 -14.48 11.46 -2.86
N THR A 260 -15.30 10.51 -3.29
CA THR A 260 -14.82 9.36 -4.06
C THR A 260 -15.37 9.45 -5.47
N PHE A 261 -14.49 9.63 -6.46
CA PHE A 261 -14.88 9.73 -7.86
C PHE A 261 -15.56 8.44 -8.34
N LYS A 262 -16.68 8.61 -9.04
CA LYS A 262 -17.45 7.51 -9.63
C LYS A 262 -17.30 7.47 -11.15
N LYS A 263 -17.63 8.58 -11.82
CA LYS A 263 -17.64 8.73 -13.28
C LYS A 263 -17.65 10.20 -13.67
N PHE A 264 -17.48 10.51 -14.94
CA PHE A 264 -17.79 11.85 -15.44
C PHE A 264 -19.28 11.99 -15.71
N SER A 265 -19.78 13.23 -15.67
CA SER A 265 -21.12 13.55 -16.13
C SER A 265 -21.19 13.40 -17.65
N ASP A 266 -22.38 13.06 -18.16
CA ASP A 266 -22.63 12.99 -19.60
C ASP A 266 -22.75 14.39 -20.23
N LYS A 267 -22.98 15.41 -19.39
CA LYS A 267 -23.12 16.81 -19.75
C LYS A 267 -21.89 17.62 -19.34
N THR A 268 -21.68 18.75 -20.00
CA THR A 268 -20.70 19.75 -19.53
C THR A 268 -21.22 20.45 -18.28
N PHE A 269 -20.33 21.04 -17.50
CA PHE A 269 -20.71 21.70 -16.25
C PHE A 269 -21.69 22.86 -16.50
N ARG A 270 -21.50 23.59 -17.61
CA ARG A 270 -22.41 24.66 -18.09
C ARG A 270 -23.87 24.21 -18.21
N GLN A 271 -24.10 22.94 -18.54
CA GLN A 271 -25.43 22.37 -18.77
C GLN A 271 -26.09 21.83 -17.49
N LEU A 272 -25.37 21.80 -16.38
CA LEU A 272 -25.87 21.29 -15.10
C LEU A 272 -26.70 22.34 -14.36
N LYS A 273 -27.76 21.86 -13.72
CA LYS A 273 -28.72 22.68 -12.98
C LYS A 273 -28.93 22.12 -11.59
N GLN A 274 -29.26 22.99 -10.65
CA GLN A 274 -29.76 22.65 -9.32
C GLN A 274 -31.17 22.05 -9.40
N ASN A 275 -31.65 21.50 -8.29
CA ASN A 275 -33.00 20.94 -8.18
C ASN A 275 -34.11 21.98 -8.43
N ASP A 276 -33.83 23.25 -8.14
CA ASP A 276 -34.74 24.38 -8.40
C ASP A 276 -34.64 24.92 -9.84
N GLY A 277 -33.83 24.30 -10.70
CA GLY A 277 -33.67 24.64 -12.10
C GLY A 277 -32.61 25.72 -12.40
N ARG A 278 -32.00 26.34 -11.38
CA ARG A 278 -30.93 27.34 -11.59
C ARG A 278 -29.63 26.69 -12.07
N PRO A 279 -28.80 27.38 -12.89
CA PRO A 279 -27.50 26.84 -13.31
C PRO A 279 -26.61 26.53 -12.09
N LEU A 280 -25.97 25.36 -12.11
CA LEU A 280 -25.14 24.94 -10.98
C LEU A 280 -23.92 25.86 -10.78
N GLU A 281 -23.40 26.45 -11.86
CA GLU A 281 -22.36 27.49 -11.82
C GLU A 281 -22.76 28.68 -10.93
N GLU A 282 -24.02 29.11 -11.00
CA GLU A 282 -24.49 30.28 -10.25
C GLU A 282 -24.36 30.05 -8.75
N TYR A 283 -24.59 28.83 -8.28
CA TYR A 283 -24.38 28.44 -6.90
C TYR A 283 -22.91 28.52 -6.46
N TYR A 284 -21.99 27.99 -7.28
CA TYR A 284 -20.57 28.08 -6.98
C TYR A 284 -20.09 29.53 -6.93
N ARG A 285 -20.56 30.36 -7.87
CA ARG A 285 -20.20 31.79 -7.93
C ARG A 285 -20.80 32.60 -6.78
N THR A 286 -22.09 32.47 -6.51
CA THR A 286 -22.82 33.35 -5.57
C THR A 286 -22.79 32.85 -4.13
N THR A 287 -22.92 31.53 -3.92
CA THR A 287 -23.02 30.94 -2.58
C THR A 287 -21.66 30.54 -2.04
N LEU A 288 -20.78 29.97 -2.89
CA LEU A 288 -19.44 29.53 -2.48
C LEU A 288 -18.32 30.52 -2.81
N ASN A 289 -18.65 31.67 -3.43
CA ASN A 289 -17.70 32.68 -3.88
C ASN A 289 -16.52 32.10 -4.70
N CYS A 290 -16.81 31.07 -5.50
CA CYS A 290 -15.85 30.34 -6.31
C CYS A 290 -16.24 30.48 -7.80
N PRO A 291 -15.77 31.51 -8.51
CA PRO A 291 -16.01 31.63 -9.94
C PRO A 291 -15.29 30.51 -10.70
N LEU A 292 -16.02 29.85 -11.61
CA LEU A 292 -15.54 28.72 -12.40
C LEU A 292 -15.00 29.22 -13.74
N GLN A 293 -13.87 28.68 -14.20
CA GLN A 293 -13.25 29.03 -15.47
C GLN A 293 -13.49 27.96 -16.55
N HIS A 294 -13.83 26.73 -16.15
CA HIS A 294 -13.81 25.56 -17.02
C HIS A 294 -15.19 24.93 -17.19
N LEU A 295 -16.18 25.76 -17.55
CA LEU A 295 -17.59 25.36 -17.65
C LEU A 295 -17.89 24.37 -18.77
N ASP A 296 -17.06 24.37 -19.82
CA ASP A 296 -17.24 23.50 -20.98
C ASP A 296 -16.65 22.09 -20.75
N GLU A 297 -15.98 21.86 -19.62
CA GLU A 297 -15.52 20.54 -19.19
C GLU A 297 -16.68 19.73 -18.59
N ARG A 298 -16.55 18.40 -18.63
CA ARG A 298 -17.48 17.50 -17.92
C ARG A 298 -17.31 17.63 -16.41
N ALA A 299 -18.41 17.47 -15.68
CA ALA A 299 -18.34 17.40 -14.22
C ALA A 299 -17.86 16.02 -13.75
N ALA A 300 -17.35 15.94 -12.51
CA ALA A 300 -17.11 14.69 -11.82
C ALA A 300 -18.31 14.32 -10.94
N ASN A 301 -18.85 13.13 -11.15
CA ASN A 301 -19.87 12.54 -10.30
C ASN A 301 -19.20 11.77 -9.16
N MET A 302 -19.66 11.99 -7.93
CA MET A 302 -19.12 11.34 -6.74
C MET A 302 -20.00 10.18 -6.27
N SER A 303 -19.40 9.24 -5.56
CA SER A 303 -20.13 8.17 -4.88
C SER A 303 -21.00 8.74 -3.75
N ASN A 304 -22.05 8.00 -3.36
CA ASN A 304 -22.92 8.28 -2.20
C ASN A 304 -23.74 9.59 -2.28
N GLY A 305 -24.24 9.94 -3.48
CA GLY A 305 -25.27 10.98 -3.62
C GLY A 305 -24.76 12.41 -3.45
N HIS A 306 -23.45 12.63 -3.50
CA HIS A 306 -22.87 13.97 -3.33
C HIS A 306 -23.03 14.90 -4.55
N GLY A 307 -23.60 14.42 -5.65
CA GLY A 307 -23.85 15.21 -6.86
C GLY A 307 -22.65 15.35 -7.79
N ASP A 308 -22.78 16.27 -8.74
CA ASP A 308 -21.77 16.61 -9.74
C ASP A 308 -20.93 17.80 -9.27
N PHE A 309 -19.61 17.69 -9.45
CA PHE A 309 -18.63 18.70 -9.05
C PHE A 309 -17.80 19.18 -10.26
N PRO A 310 -17.45 20.48 -10.33
CA PRO A 310 -16.55 20.96 -11.35
C PRO A 310 -15.13 20.45 -11.08
N LEU A 311 -14.43 19.98 -12.13
CA LEU A 311 -13.11 19.35 -12.00
C LEU A 311 -12.05 20.30 -11.42
N GLU A 312 -12.16 21.60 -11.71
CA GLU A 312 -11.19 22.62 -11.29
C GLU A 312 -11.25 22.95 -9.80
N LEU A 313 -12.34 22.59 -9.11
CA LEU A 313 -12.48 22.76 -7.67
C LEU A 313 -12.15 21.49 -6.89
N LEU A 314 -11.64 20.45 -7.55
CA LEU A 314 -11.26 19.19 -6.91
C LEU A 314 -9.75 19.05 -6.93
N GLU A 315 -9.19 18.62 -5.79
CA GLU A 315 -7.78 18.31 -5.62
C GLU A 315 -7.62 16.81 -5.35
N VAL A 316 -6.58 16.22 -5.93
CA VAL A 316 -6.26 14.80 -5.73
C VAL A 316 -5.59 14.61 -4.39
N LEU A 317 -6.19 13.79 -3.51
CA LEU A 317 -5.57 13.48 -2.22
C LEU A 317 -4.22 12.78 -2.42
N PRO A 318 -3.23 13.06 -1.54
CA PRO A 318 -1.89 12.53 -1.69
C PRO A 318 -1.83 11.01 -1.56
N ASN A 319 -0.71 10.43 -1.96
CA ASN A 319 -0.28 9.07 -1.60
C ASN A 319 -1.19 7.95 -2.13
N GLN A 320 -1.97 8.22 -3.17
CA GLN A 320 -2.89 7.24 -3.75
C GLN A 320 -2.21 6.42 -4.87
N PRO A 321 -1.99 5.11 -4.68
CA PRO A 321 -1.43 4.25 -5.72
C PRO A 321 -2.44 4.04 -6.85
N VAL A 322 -1.96 4.01 -8.09
CA VAL A 322 -2.77 3.63 -9.25
C VAL A 322 -2.82 2.10 -9.34
N PRO A 323 -4.00 1.46 -9.30
CA PRO A 323 -4.10 0.01 -9.44
C PRO A 323 -3.77 -0.42 -10.88
N VAL A 324 -2.89 -1.41 -11.04
CA VAL A 324 -2.46 -1.94 -12.35
C VAL A 324 -3.66 -2.38 -13.20
N LEU A 325 -4.69 -2.96 -12.57
CA LEU A 325 -5.93 -3.41 -13.24
C LEU A 325 -6.72 -2.26 -13.89
N ARG A 326 -6.50 -1.01 -13.48
CA ARG A 326 -7.18 0.18 -14.00
C ARG A 326 -6.36 0.95 -15.03
N MET A 327 -5.08 0.60 -15.19
CA MET A 327 -4.22 1.23 -16.17
C MET A 327 -4.63 0.76 -17.58
N PRO A 328 -4.67 1.66 -18.57
CA PRO A 328 -4.60 1.29 -19.98
C PRO A 328 -3.36 0.43 -20.28
N GLU A 329 -3.44 -0.42 -21.31
CA GLU A 329 -2.37 -1.38 -21.61
C GLU A 329 -1.02 -0.69 -21.87
N THR A 330 -1.03 0.42 -22.60
CA THR A 330 0.16 1.25 -22.86
C THR A 330 0.83 1.77 -21.57
N LEU A 331 0.04 2.10 -20.54
CA LEU A 331 0.59 2.50 -19.24
C LEU A 331 1.09 1.29 -18.43
N LYS A 332 0.45 0.13 -18.55
CA LYS A 332 0.95 -1.11 -17.93
C LYS A 332 2.29 -1.52 -18.49
N GLU A 333 2.46 -1.51 -19.81
CA GLU A 333 3.71 -1.83 -20.48
C GLU A 333 4.84 -0.91 -20.01
N LYS A 334 4.62 0.42 -20.00
CA LYS A 334 5.58 1.38 -19.45
C LYS A 334 5.89 1.13 -17.97
N ALA A 335 4.88 0.78 -17.16
CA ALA A 335 5.09 0.45 -15.74
C ALA A 335 5.88 -0.85 -15.53
N LEU A 336 5.75 -1.82 -16.44
CA LEU A 336 6.56 -3.04 -16.46
C LEU A 336 8.01 -2.74 -16.88
N GLU A 337 8.20 -1.92 -17.91
CA GLU A 337 9.51 -1.44 -18.35
C GLU A 337 10.24 -0.71 -17.22
N LEU A 338 9.54 0.14 -16.46
CA LEU A 338 10.09 0.80 -15.26
C LEU A 338 10.66 -0.20 -14.25
N ASN A 339 10.11 -1.41 -14.14
CA ASN A 339 10.55 -2.43 -13.19
C ASN A 339 11.52 -3.45 -13.81
N ARG A 340 11.85 -3.32 -15.10
CA ARG A 340 12.75 -4.22 -15.82
C ARG A 340 14.20 -3.91 -15.48
N LEU A 341 14.70 -4.58 -14.44
CA LEU A 341 16.06 -4.43 -13.93
C LEU A 341 16.84 -5.72 -14.08
N LYS A 342 18.14 -5.63 -14.40
CA LYS A 342 19.02 -6.81 -14.34
C LYS A 342 19.20 -7.24 -12.88
N PRO A 343 19.48 -8.53 -12.59
CA PRO A 343 19.60 -9.01 -11.22
C PRO A 343 20.61 -8.23 -10.36
N HIS A 344 21.78 -7.87 -10.89
CA HIS A 344 22.80 -7.13 -10.15
C HIS A 344 22.39 -5.67 -9.86
N GLU A 345 21.73 -5.00 -10.82
CA GLU A 345 21.16 -3.66 -10.63
C GLU A 345 20.09 -3.69 -9.54
N ARG A 346 19.18 -4.68 -9.59
CA ARG A 346 18.13 -4.86 -8.59
C ARG A 346 18.69 -5.11 -7.20
N LEU A 347 19.71 -5.99 -7.08
CA LEU A 347 20.37 -6.28 -5.80
C LEU A 347 21.05 -5.04 -5.21
N SER A 348 21.71 -4.23 -6.04
CA SER A 348 22.31 -2.96 -5.63
C SER A 348 21.24 -1.97 -5.11
N LEU A 349 20.12 -1.85 -5.82
CA LEU A 349 19.00 -1.00 -5.40
C LEU A 349 18.38 -1.48 -4.08
N ILE A 350 18.20 -2.79 -3.92
CA ILE A 350 17.73 -3.43 -2.69
C ILE A 350 18.67 -3.08 -1.52
N GLN A 351 19.99 -3.24 -1.69
CA GLN A 351 20.96 -2.92 -0.63
C GLN A 351 20.96 -1.42 -0.28
N ARG A 352 20.88 -0.55 -1.30
CA ARG A 352 20.78 0.90 -1.10
C ARG A 352 19.53 1.27 -0.29
N GLN A 353 18.39 0.66 -0.63
CA GLN A 353 17.14 0.87 0.08
C GLN A 353 17.17 0.33 1.51
N PHE A 354 17.71 -0.88 1.73
CA PHE A 354 17.92 -1.42 3.08
C PHE A 354 18.68 -0.44 3.98
N ASN A 355 19.77 0.14 3.45
CA ASN A 355 20.56 1.13 4.18
C ASN A 355 19.75 2.41 4.48
N LYS A 356 18.98 2.93 3.50
CA LYS A 356 18.14 4.13 3.68
C LYS A 356 17.05 3.94 4.74
N LEU A 357 16.42 2.76 4.77
CA LEU A 357 15.36 2.44 5.73
C LEU A 357 15.87 2.50 7.18
N ALA A 358 17.19 2.33 7.40
CA ALA A 358 17.84 2.41 8.70
C ALA A 358 17.06 1.64 9.78
N LEU A 359 16.78 0.39 9.44
CA LEU A 359 15.87 -0.48 10.18
C LEU A 359 16.41 -0.89 11.56
N ASN A 360 17.73 -0.81 11.79
CA ASN A 360 18.29 -0.90 13.14
C ASN A 360 18.20 0.48 13.82
N ASN A 361 17.16 0.68 14.62
CA ASN A 361 16.85 1.97 15.27
C ASN A 361 16.31 1.77 16.69
N ALA A 362 15.91 2.87 17.34
CA ALA A 362 15.38 2.85 18.70
C ALA A 362 14.12 1.96 18.82
N VAL A 363 13.22 2.00 17.83
CA VAL A 363 11.99 1.22 17.84
C VAL A 363 12.29 -0.28 17.81
N THR A 364 13.08 -0.75 16.84
CA THR A 364 13.44 -2.18 16.78
C THR A 364 14.18 -2.62 18.04
N THR A 365 15.07 -1.78 18.56
CA THR A 365 15.83 -2.07 19.78
C THR A 365 14.92 -2.18 21.00
N ALA A 366 13.91 -1.31 21.13
CA ALA A 366 12.94 -1.33 22.22
C ALA A 366 12.12 -2.62 22.25
N PHE A 367 11.78 -3.16 21.08
CA PHE A 367 11.15 -4.49 20.94
C PHE A 367 12.16 -5.64 21.04
N GLY A 368 13.45 -5.40 21.27
CA GLY A 368 14.47 -6.45 21.37
C GLY A 368 14.78 -7.13 20.03
N LEU A 369 14.53 -6.45 18.91
CA LEU A 369 14.83 -6.89 17.55
C LEU A 369 16.10 -6.21 17.03
N LYS A 370 16.95 -7.00 16.36
CA LYS A 370 18.11 -6.50 15.63
C LYS A 370 18.21 -7.20 14.28
N ILE A 371 18.61 -6.48 13.25
CA ILE A 371 18.73 -7.03 11.90
C ILE A 371 20.21 -7.22 11.60
N SER A 372 20.54 -8.38 11.03
CA SER A 372 21.88 -8.65 10.50
C SER A 372 22.33 -7.52 9.57
N PRO A 373 23.57 -7.03 9.65
CA PRO A 373 24.08 -6.03 8.71
C PRO A 373 24.32 -6.61 7.30
N ARG A 374 24.39 -7.94 7.18
CA ARG A 374 24.69 -8.64 5.91
C ARG A 374 23.48 -9.42 5.43
N MET A 375 23.32 -9.43 4.11
CA MET A 375 22.41 -10.34 3.43
C MET A 375 22.80 -11.80 3.69
N ALA A 376 21.81 -12.69 3.68
CA ALA A 376 22.01 -14.11 3.82
C ALA A 376 22.76 -14.68 2.60
N GLU A 377 23.80 -15.46 2.85
CA GLU A 377 24.43 -16.33 1.87
C GLU A 377 23.80 -17.71 1.95
N CYS A 378 23.42 -18.24 0.80
CA CYS A 378 22.86 -19.56 0.68
C CYS A 378 23.75 -20.40 -0.24
N ASP A 379 23.91 -21.67 0.10
CA ASP A 379 24.46 -22.64 -0.83
C ASP A 379 23.39 -23.02 -1.84
N PHE A 380 23.75 -23.07 -3.12
CA PHE A 380 22.86 -23.57 -4.16
C PHE A 380 23.52 -24.71 -4.93
N GLN A 381 22.69 -25.68 -5.29
CA GLN A 381 23.03 -26.76 -6.19
C GLN A 381 22.27 -26.56 -7.49
N ARG A 382 23.00 -26.42 -8.59
CA ARG A 382 22.39 -26.48 -9.91
C ARG A 382 22.00 -27.93 -10.18
N LEU A 383 20.70 -28.18 -10.38
CA LEU A 383 20.21 -29.49 -10.75
C LEU A 383 20.76 -29.92 -12.12
N PRO A 384 20.93 -31.23 -12.37
CA PRO A 384 21.34 -31.74 -13.68
C PRO A 384 20.42 -31.22 -14.80
N ARG A 385 21.01 -31.00 -15.98
CA ARG A 385 20.24 -30.59 -17.16
C ARG A 385 19.19 -31.64 -17.49
N MET A 386 17.96 -31.19 -17.73
CA MET A 386 16.90 -32.09 -18.17
C MET A 386 17.15 -32.54 -19.60
N LYS A 387 16.95 -33.84 -19.84
CA LYS A 387 16.92 -34.41 -21.17
C LYS A 387 15.47 -34.66 -21.55
N MET A 388 15.08 -34.23 -22.73
CA MET A 388 13.77 -34.55 -23.27
C MET A 388 13.93 -35.54 -24.42
N ILE A 389 13.22 -36.65 -24.33
CA ILE A 389 13.19 -37.66 -25.39
C ILE A 389 12.03 -37.34 -26.32
N LEU A 390 12.34 -36.94 -27.54
CA LEU A 390 11.37 -36.76 -28.62
C LEU A 390 11.59 -37.88 -29.64
N HIS A 391 10.77 -38.92 -29.54
CA HIS A 391 10.90 -40.13 -30.35
C HIS A 391 12.27 -40.81 -30.14
N GLN A 392 13.09 -40.95 -31.21
CA GLN A 392 14.44 -41.53 -31.14
C GLN A 392 15.53 -40.49 -30.83
N ASN A 393 15.17 -39.20 -30.74
CA ASN A 393 16.14 -38.15 -30.49
C ASN A 393 16.07 -37.70 -29.03
N THR A 394 17.21 -37.67 -28.36
CA THR A 394 17.36 -37.04 -27.05
C THR A 394 17.84 -35.61 -27.27
N VAL A 395 17.03 -34.63 -26.84
CA VAL A 395 17.42 -33.21 -26.84
C VAL A 395 17.71 -32.82 -25.40
N GLU A 396 18.94 -32.41 -25.14
CA GLU A 396 19.30 -31.85 -23.84
C GLU A 396 18.97 -30.36 -23.82
N CYS A 397 18.49 -29.87 -22.67
CA CYS A 397 18.36 -28.42 -22.50
C CYS A 397 19.76 -27.77 -22.52
N ASN A 398 19.85 -26.53 -22.99
CA ASN A 398 21.09 -25.78 -22.91
C ASN A 398 21.40 -25.35 -21.46
N ASP A 399 22.49 -24.60 -21.29
CA ASP A 399 22.90 -24.09 -19.97
C ASP A 399 21.88 -23.17 -19.29
N GLN A 400 20.93 -22.62 -20.04
CA GLN A 400 19.91 -21.72 -19.54
C GLN A 400 18.56 -22.42 -19.37
N GLY A 401 18.52 -23.75 -19.50
CA GLY A 401 17.29 -24.54 -19.35
C GLY A 401 16.32 -24.40 -20.53
N SER A 402 16.76 -23.86 -21.68
CA SER A 402 15.95 -23.82 -22.90
C SER A 402 16.33 -24.94 -23.87
N PHE A 403 15.31 -25.52 -24.51
CA PHE A 403 15.49 -26.48 -25.59
C PHE A 403 15.49 -25.74 -26.92
N LYS A 404 16.42 -26.08 -27.81
CA LYS A 404 16.37 -25.65 -29.20
C LYS A 404 15.91 -26.84 -30.04
N PHE A 405 14.74 -26.71 -30.66
CA PHE A 405 14.23 -27.70 -31.60
C PHE A 405 14.58 -27.27 -33.01
N ASP A 406 15.19 -28.18 -33.76
CA ASP A 406 15.16 -28.06 -35.22
C ASP A 406 13.73 -28.37 -35.69
N ARG A 407 13.20 -27.57 -36.62
CA ARG A 407 11.85 -27.75 -37.21
C ARG A 407 11.69 -29.17 -37.76
N ASN A 408 12.76 -29.80 -38.25
CA ASN A 408 12.76 -31.17 -38.78
C ASN A 408 12.40 -32.24 -37.73
N MET A 409 12.66 -31.99 -36.43
CA MET A 409 12.29 -32.93 -35.36
C MET A 409 10.77 -32.98 -35.12
N TYR A 410 10.08 -31.84 -35.27
CA TYR A 410 8.61 -31.77 -35.17
C TYR A 410 7.90 -32.44 -36.35
N TYR A 411 8.43 -32.30 -37.58
CA TYR A 411 7.84 -32.92 -38.77
C TYR A 411 7.89 -34.45 -38.75
N LYS A 412 8.94 -35.05 -38.17
CA LYS A 412 9.02 -36.51 -37.98
C LYS A 412 8.02 -37.02 -36.93
N ALA A 413 7.85 -36.28 -35.83
CA ALA A 413 6.86 -36.62 -34.79
C ALA A 413 5.41 -36.49 -35.30
N SER A 414 5.10 -35.46 -36.11
CA SER A 414 3.74 -35.24 -36.63
C SER A 414 3.35 -36.19 -37.77
N ARG A 415 4.30 -36.64 -38.61
CA ARG A 415 4.05 -37.70 -39.62
C ARG A 415 3.69 -39.03 -38.99
N LEU A 416 4.33 -39.40 -37.87
CA LEU A 416 4.01 -40.64 -37.15
C LEU A 416 2.62 -40.59 -36.50
N PHE A 417 2.21 -39.46 -35.91
CA PHE A 417 0.84 -39.29 -35.40
C PHE A 417 -0.22 -39.38 -36.50
N LYS A 418 0.03 -38.82 -37.68
CA LYS A 418 -0.87 -38.99 -38.84
C LYS A 418 -0.94 -40.43 -39.33
N ASN A 419 0.16 -41.17 -39.28
CA ASN A 419 0.18 -42.58 -39.66
C ASN A 419 -0.48 -43.49 -38.61
N CYS A 420 -0.46 -43.12 -37.31
CA CYS A 420 -1.19 -43.86 -36.28
C CYS A 420 -2.71 -43.58 -36.29
N CYS A 421 -3.16 -42.42 -36.78
CA CYS A 421 -4.60 -42.13 -36.91
C CYS A 421 -5.26 -42.65 -38.20
N PHE A 422 -4.48 -43.22 -39.12
CA PHE A 422 -5.00 -43.81 -40.38
C PHE A 422 -4.86 -45.34 -40.47
N CYS A 423 -4.46 -45.99 -39.38
CA CYS A 423 -4.50 -47.45 -39.26
C CYS A 423 -5.47 -47.85 -38.15
N ASN A 424 -6.77 -47.70 -38.43
CA ASN A 424 -7.83 -48.61 -37.98
C ASN A 424 -9.20 -48.07 -38.43
N SER A 425 -9.54 -48.35 -39.68
CA SER A 425 -10.91 -48.62 -40.09
C SER A 425 -10.83 -49.51 -41.33
N THR A 426 -10.88 -50.82 -41.09
CA THR A 426 -11.47 -51.79 -42.02
C THR A 426 -12.88 -51.36 -42.40
#